data_AF-A0A285UVQ6-F1
#
_entry.id   AF-A0A285UVQ6-F1
#
_cell.length_a   1.000
_cell.length_b   1.000
_cell.length_c   1.000
_cell.angle_alpha   90.00
_cell.angle_beta   90.00
_cell.angle_gamma   90.00
#
_symmetry.space_group_name_H-M   'P 1'
#
loop_
_entity.id
_entity.type
_entity.pdbx_description
1 polymer ?
#
loop_
_entity_poly.entity_id
_entity_poly.type
_entity_poly.pdbx_seq_one_letter_code
_entity_poly.pdbx_strand_id
1 'polypeptide(L)' 'MKTTKRIRWMLVMLAIGMGAMETGSSLIVTGTFDPGLPAEARVGRPLTPVSAAGVARRTVRRCAAGVYYC' A
#
# COMPACT_ATOMS: atom_id res chain seq x y z
N MET A 1 -4.97 -24.47 41.76
CA MET A 1 -4.39 -23.14 41.43
C MET A 1 -3.69 -23.05 40.06
N LYS A 2 -3.20 -24.16 39.45
CA LYS A 2 -2.48 -24.10 38.14
C LYS A 2 -3.41 -23.86 36.93
N THR A 3 -4.62 -24.41 36.97
CA THR A 3 -5.64 -24.29 35.90
C THR A 3 -6.24 -22.88 35.81
N THR A 4 -6.53 -22.24 36.94
CA THR A 4 -7.08 -20.87 36.98
C THR A 4 -6.14 -19.85 36.34
N LYS A 5 -4.82 -20.00 36.55
CA LYS A 5 -3.81 -19.11 35.94
C LYS A 5 -3.76 -19.27 34.41
N ARG A 6 -3.91 -20.51 33.90
CA ARG A 6 -3.97 -20.79 32.46
C ARG A 6 -5.24 -20.24 31.82
N ILE A 7 -6.39 -20.43 32.46
CA ILE A 7 -7.68 -19.89 31.99
C ILE A 7 -7.62 -18.36 31.91
N ARG A 8 -7.05 -17.70 32.93
CA ARG A 8 -6.85 -16.25 32.92
C ARG A 8 -6.01 -15.78 31.72
N TRP A 9 -4.93 -16.49 31.41
CA TRP A 9 -4.09 -16.15 30.25
C TRP A 9 -4.78 -16.42 28.91
N MET A 10 -5.59 -17.47 28.80
CA MET A 10 -6.38 -17.72 27.60
C MET A 10 -7.41 -16.61 27.35
N LEU A 11 -8.08 -16.12 28.40
CA LEU A 11 -9.02 -15.00 28.29
C LEU A 11 -8.34 -13.70 27.86
N VAL A 12 -7.14 -13.42 28.36
CA VAL A 12 -6.37 -12.24 27.96
C VAL A 12 -5.98 -12.30 26.48
N MET A 13 -5.50 -13.45 25.99
CA MET A 13 -5.13 -13.60 24.58
C MET A 13 -6.33 -13.50 23.64
N LEU A 14 -7.49 -14.02 24.06
CA LEU A 14 -8.73 -13.91 23.31
C LEU A 14 -9.17 -12.44 23.18
N ALA A 15 -9.11 -11.68 24.29
CA ALA A 15 -9.47 -10.26 24.28
C ALA A 15 -8.52 -9.42 23.41
N ILE A 16 -7.22 -9.68 23.45
CA ILE A 16 -6.23 -9.01 22.58
C ILE A 16 -6.47 -9.36 21.11
N GLY A 17 -6.73 -10.63 20.80
CA GLY A 17 -7.02 -11.08 19.42
C GLY A 17 -8.24 -10.39 18.83
N MET A 18 -9.33 -10.27 19.60
CA MET A 18 -10.54 -9.54 19.16
C MET A 18 -10.28 -8.04 18.98
N GLY A 19 -9.56 -7.39 19.90
CA GLY A 19 -9.24 -5.96 19.77
C GLY A 19 -8.34 -5.64 18.56
N ALA A 20 -7.43 -6.54 18.20
CA ALA A 20 -6.56 -6.38 17.04
C ALA A 20 -7.32 -6.44 15.70
N MET A 21 -8.37 -7.28 15.60
CA MET A 21 -9.14 -7.43 14.36
C MET A 21 -10.05 -6.22 14.09
N GLU A 22 -10.69 -5.68 15.12
CA GLU A 22 -11.57 -4.50 15.01
C GLU A 22 -10.79 -3.21 14.70
N THR A 23 -9.59 -3.08 15.28
CA THR A 23 -8.71 -1.94 14.99
C THR A 23 -8.05 -2.08 13.63
N GLY A 24 -7.69 -3.28 13.16
CA GLY A 24 -7.05 -3.46 11.86
C GLY A 24 -7.83 -2.89 10.68
N SER A 25 -9.15 -3.08 10.64
CA SER A 25 -10.00 -2.60 9.54
C SER A 25 -10.15 -1.08 9.52
N SER A 26 -10.35 -0.46 10.70
CA SER A 26 -10.46 0.99 10.83
C SER A 26 -9.14 1.71 10.55
N LEU A 27 -8.01 1.10 10.89
CA LEU A 27 -6.68 1.66 10.65
C LEU A 27 -6.26 1.59 9.17
N ILE A 28 -6.64 0.53 8.46
CA ILE A 28 -6.42 0.40 7.01
C ILE A 28 -7.27 1.41 6.22
N VAL A 29 -8.52 1.65 6.64
CA VAL A 29 -9.42 2.61 5.97
C VAL A 29 -9.07 4.06 6.30
N THR A 30 -8.59 4.37 7.50
CA THR A 30 -8.29 5.74 7.94
C THR A 30 -6.89 6.21 7.49
N GLY A 31 -6.04 5.33 6.96
CA GLY A 31 -4.70 5.70 6.46
C GLY A 31 -3.73 6.19 7.54
N THR A 32 -4.02 5.91 8.83
CA THR A 32 -3.22 6.41 9.96
C THR A 32 -2.01 5.53 10.28
N PHE A 33 -1.94 4.34 9.70
CA PHE A 33 -0.78 3.44 9.75
C PHE A 33 -0.17 3.32 8.37
N ASP A 34 0.42 4.42 7.88
CA ASP A 34 1.38 4.37 6.79
C ASP A 34 2.80 4.39 7.39
N PRO A 35 3.41 3.24 7.71
CA PRO A 35 4.86 3.15 7.87
C PRO A 35 5.58 3.28 6.51
N GLY A 36 4.84 3.40 5.40
CA GLY A 36 5.35 3.66 4.07
C GLY A 36 5.38 5.17 3.77
N LEU A 37 6.44 5.60 3.08
CA LEU A 37 6.51 6.94 2.50
C LEU A 37 5.22 7.25 1.71
N PRO A 38 4.74 8.52 1.70
CA PRO A 38 3.54 8.88 0.96
C PRO A 38 3.67 8.46 -0.51
N ALA A 39 2.92 7.42 -0.90
CA ALA A 39 2.91 6.88 -2.24
C ALA A 39 1.91 7.66 -3.10
N GLU A 40 2.16 8.96 -3.27
CA GLU A 40 1.35 9.79 -4.17
C GLU A 40 1.75 9.55 -5.63
N ALA A 41 0.81 9.08 -6.44
CA ALA A 41 0.96 9.05 -7.88
C ALA A 41 0.94 10.47 -8.45
N ARG A 42 2.13 11.08 -8.60
CA ARG A 42 2.22 12.45 -9.11
C ARG A 42 2.06 12.49 -10.62
N VAL A 43 1.04 13.20 -11.08
CA VAL A 43 0.80 13.44 -12.51
C VAL A 43 1.96 14.24 -13.11
N GLY A 44 2.43 13.84 -14.29
CA GLY A 44 3.52 14.51 -15.02
C GLY A 44 4.90 13.90 -14.84
N ARG A 45 5.05 12.84 -14.02
CA ARG A 45 6.30 12.06 -13.98
C ARG A 45 6.39 11.13 -15.20
N PRO A 46 7.59 10.65 -15.58
CA PRO A 46 7.76 9.78 -16.74
C PRO A 46 6.86 8.53 -16.74
N LEU A 47 6.58 7.97 -15.56
CA LEU A 47 5.74 6.79 -15.38
C LEU A 47 4.23 7.10 -15.27
N THR A 48 3.86 8.36 -15.01
CA THR A 48 2.47 8.82 -14.81
C THR A 48 2.20 10.05 -15.67
N PRO A 49 2.20 9.88 -17.00
CA PRO A 49 2.05 10.97 -17.95
C PRO A 49 0.63 11.54 -17.93
N VAL A 50 0.52 12.84 -18.18
CA VAL A 50 -0.77 13.55 -18.24
C VAL A 50 -1.59 13.14 -19.47
N SER A 51 -0.92 12.69 -20.55
CA SER A 51 -1.56 12.41 -21.83
C SER A 51 -0.97 11.19 -22.53
N ALA A 52 -1.83 10.21 -22.82
CA ALA A 52 -1.47 9.03 -23.61
C ALA A 52 -1.00 9.41 -25.03
N ALA A 53 -1.67 10.36 -25.69
CA ALA A 53 -1.28 10.81 -27.01
C ALA A 53 0.09 11.53 -27.02
N GLY A 54 0.44 12.21 -25.93
CA GLY A 54 1.76 12.81 -25.75
C GLY A 54 2.87 11.76 -25.59
N VAL A 55 2.58 10.70 -24.83
CA VAL A 55 3.49 9.55 -24.67
C VAL A 55 3.74 8.88 -26.00
N ALA A 56 2.70 8.57 -26.77
CA ALA A 56 2.82 7.92 -28.08
C ALA A 56 3.72 8.72 -29.04
N ARG A 57 3.55 10.05 -29.11
CA ARG A 57 4.43 10.89 -29.95
C ARG A 57 5.88 10.88 -29.45
N ARG A 58 6.09 10.91 -28.13
CA ARG A 58 7.44 10.89 -27.52
C ARG A 58 8.12 9.54 -27.72
N THR A 59 7.40 8.42 -27.60
CA THR A 59 7.94 7.07 -27.83
C THR A 59 8.29 6.89 -29.31
N VAL A 60 7.41 7.25 -30.25
CA VAL A 60 7.70 7.17 -31.70
C VAL A 60 8.95 7.97 -32.08
N ARG A 61 9.10 9.19 -31.56
CA ARG A 61 10.31 9.99 -31.80
C ARG A 61 11.57 9.33 -31.24
N ARG A 62 11.50 8.71 -30.06
CA ARG A 62 12.63 7.99 -29.45
C ARG A 62 12.99 6.70 -30.20
N CYS A 63 11.99 5.99 -30.72
CA CYS A 63 12.20 4.87 -31.64
C CYS A 63 12.93 5.31 -32.91
N ALA A 64 12.45 6.38 -33.55
CA ALA A 64 13.07 6.91 -34.76
C ALA A 64 14.51 7.40 -34.54
N ALA A 65 14.82 7.89 -33.34
CA ALA A 65 16.17 8.29 -32.94
C ALA A 65 17.06 7.11 -32.50
N GLY A 66 16.57 5.86 -32.54
CA GLY A 66 17.32 4.66 -32.12
C GLY A 66 17.54 4.54 -30.62
N VAL A 67 16.82 5.31 -29.80
CA VAL A 67 16.95 5.29 -28.33
C VAL A 67 16.32 4.03 -27.73
N TYR A 68 15.26 3.53 -28.37
CA TYR A 68 14.61 2.29 -27.99
C TYR A 68 14.62 1.32 -29.16
N TYR A 69 14.71 0.03 -28.84
CA TYR A 69 14.43 -1.01 -29.81
C TYR A 69 12.92 -1.07 -30.00
N CYS A 70 12.53 -0.63 -31.18
CA CYS A 70 11.18 -0.63 -31.73
C CYS A 70 11.31 -1.31 -33.10
#